data_AF-W1YCM5-F1
#
_entry.id   AF-W1YCM5-F1
#
_cell.length_a   1.000
_cell.length_b   1.000
_cell.length_c   1.000
_cell.angle_alpha   90.00
_cell.angle_beta   90.00
_cell.angle_gamma   90.00
#
_symmetry.space_group_name_H-M   'P 1'
#
loop_
_entity.id
_entity.type
_entity.pdbx_description
1 polymer ?
#
loop_
_entity_poly.entity_id
_entity_poly.type
_entity_poly.pdbx_seq_one_letter_code
_entity_poly.pdbx_strand_id
1 'polypeptide(L)' 'MIKEIIVVEGRDDVTAVKRALDAELITTGGFGFPKGVMERIKAAQKRRGVI' A
#
# COMPACT_ATOMS: atom_id res chain seq x y z
N MET A 1 11.53 2.06 11.06
CA MET A 1 10.43 1.11 10.76
C MET A 1 9.14 1.89 10.82
N ILE A 2 8.47 2.06 9.68
CA ILE A 2 7.15 2.70 9.62
C ILE A 2 6.11 1.71 10.16
N LYS A 3 5.14 2.18 10.95
CA LYS A 3 4.11 1.32 11.54
C LYS A 3 2.89 1.18 10.64
N GLU A 4 2.63 2.22 9.85
CA GLU A 4 1.59 2.30 8.85
C GLU A 4 1.90 1.45 7.62
N ILE A 5 0.86 1.13 6.85
CA ILE A 5 0.97 0.45 5.56
C ILE A 5 1.04 1.54 4.48
N ILE A 6 1.89 1.40 3.48
CA ILE A 6 1.99 2.38 2.39
C ILE A 6 1.15 1.91 1.21
N VAL A 7 0.27 2.77 0.69
CA VAL A 7 -0.51 2.48 -0.51
C VAL A 7 0.20 3.06 -1.73
N VAL A 8 0.45 2.22 -2.73
CA VAL A 8 1.17 2.61 -3.95
C VAL A 8 0.41 2.20 -5.21
N GLU A 9 0.69 2.82 -6.35
CA GLU A 9 -0.04 2.52 -7.59
C GLU A 9 0.46 1.24 -8.23
N GLY A 10 1.77 1.14 -8.46
CA GLY A 10 2.37 0.18 -9.38
C GLY A 10 3.63 -0.50 -8.87
N ARG A 11 4.23 -1.29 -9.77
CA ARG A 11 5.44 -2.07 -9.49
C ARG A 11 6.68 -1.20 -9.25
N ASP A 12 6.74 -0.07 -9.94
CA ASP A 12 7.86 0.86 -9.82
C ASP A 12 7.89 1.50 -8.44
N ASP A 13 6.73 1.91 -7.92
CA ASP A 13 6.59 2.40 -6.55
C ASP A 13 6.99 1.35 -5.51
N VAL A 14 6.53 0.10 -5.69
CA VAL A 14 6.91 -1.01 -4.79
C VAL A 14 8.42 -1.16 -4.73
N THR A 15 9.09 -1.08 -5.88
CA THR A 15 10.54 -1.21 -5.97
C THR A 15 11.24 -0.01 -5.33
N ALA A 16 10.76 1.21 -5.58
CA ALA A 16 11.32 2.42 -5.00
C ALA A 16 11.19 2.44 -3.46
N VAL A 17 10.01 2.12 -2.94
CA VAL A 17 9.76 2.10 -1.49
C VAL A 17 10.62 1.04 -0.82
N LYS A 18 10.65 -0.20 -1.33
CA LYS A 18 11.47 -1.27 -0.75
C LYS A 18 12.98 -0.98 -0.76
N ARG A 19 13.46 -0.15 -1.71
CA ARG A 19 14.86 0.31 -1.74
C ARG A 19 15.15 1.36 -0.67
N ALA A 20 14.16 2.20 -0.35
CA ALA A 20 14.32 3.30 0.59
C ALA A 20 14.04 2.90 2.05
N LEU A 21 13.08 1.99 2.27
CA LEU A 21 12.60 1.63 3.59
C LEU A 21 11.93 0.25 3.62
N ASP A 22 12.01 -0.40 4.78
CA ASP A 22 11.27 -1.64 5.06
C ASP A 22 9.85 -1.29 5.51
N ALA A 23 8.86 -1.54 4.64
CA ALA A 23 7.44 -1.32 4.91
C ALA A 23 6.54 -2.33 4.20
N GLU A 24 5.36 -2.53 4.80
CA GLU A 24 4.26 -3.25 4.19
C GLU A 24 3.54 -2.37 3.17
N LEU A 25 3.19 -2.95 2.02
CA LEU A 25 2.68 -2.21 0.86
C LEU A 25 1.34 -2.79 0.37
N ILE A 26 0.42 -1.91 -0.02
CA ILE A 26 -0.79 -2.26 -0.78
C ILE A 26 -0.70 -1.60 -2.15
N THR A 27 -0.74 -2.40 -3.22
CA THR A 27 -0.76 -1.89 -4.60
C THR A 27 -2.19 -1.71 -5.08
N THR A 28 -2.52 -0.57 -5.69
CA THR A 28 -3.86 -0.30 -6.25
C THR A 28 -4.02 -0.76 -7.69
N GLY A 29 -2.93 -0.93 -8.45
CA GLY A 29 -2.98 -1.38 -9.84
C GLY A 29 -3.47 -0.30 -10.82
N GLY A 30 -3.34 0.98 -10.44
CA GLY A 30 -3.75 2.12 -11.25
C GLY A 30 -5.23 2.09 -11.62
N PHE A 31 -5.53 2.34 -12.89
CA PHE A 31 -6.89 2.35 -13.43
C PHE A 31 -7.63 1.01 -13.32
N GLY A 32 -6.91 -0.11 -13.14
CA GLY A 32 -7.52 -1.41 -12.97
C GLY A 32 -8.22 -1.62 -11.62
N PHE A 33 -7.94 -0.75 -10.63
CA PHE A 33 -8.40 -0.77 -9.23
C PHE A 33 -9.23 -2.02 -8.85
N PRO A 34 -8.55 -3.15 -8.54
CA PRO A 34 -9.23 -4.43 -8.34
C PRO A 34 -10.27 -4.38 -7.22
N LYS A 35 -11.38 -5.12 -7.42
CA LYS A 35 -12.40 -5.30 -6.39
C LYS A 35 -11.76 -5.83 -5.09
N GLY A 36 -12.08 -5.22 -3.95
CA GLY A 36 -11.50 -5.60 -2.66
C GLY A 36 -10.30 -4.76 -2.21
N VAL A 37 -9.67 -3.95 -3.08
CA VAL A 37 -8.53 -3.10 -2.69
C VAL A 37 -8.96 -2.03 -1.71
N MET A 38 -10.10 -1.36 -1.95
CA MET A 38 -10.62 -0.33 -1.05
C MET A 38 -10.95 -0.91 0.34
N GLU A 39 -11.50 -2.12 0.40
CA GLU A 39 -11.80 -2.83 1.65
C GLU A 39 -10.51 -3.16 2.41
N ARG A 40 -9.46 -3.59 1.71
CA ARG A 40 -8.14 -3.82 2.30
C ARG A 40 -7.53 -2.53 2.85
N ILE A 41 -7.60 -1.42 2.10
CA ILE A 41 -7.11 -0.11 2.56
C ILE A 41 -7.87 0.33 3.82
N LYS A 42 -9.21 0.22 3.83
CA LYS A 42 -10.03 0.56 5.02
C LYS A 42 -9.70 -0.32 6.23
N ALA A 43 -9.46 -1.61 6.02
CA ALA A 43 -9.06 -2.53 7.09
C ALA A 43 -7.66 -2.21 7.62
N ALA A 44 -6.71 -1.89 6.73
CA ALA A 44 -5.36 -1.46 7.07
C ALA A 44 -5.39 -0.15 7.89
N GLN A 45 -6.16 0.84 7.45
CA GLN A 45 -6.34 2.12 8.16
C GLN A 45 -6.82 1.91 9.59
N LYS A 46 -7.84 1.07 9.79
CA LYS A 46 -8.39 0.79 11.13
C LYS A 46 -7.42 0.06 12.05
N ARG A 47 -6.52 -0.76 11.50
CA ARG A 47 -5.61 -1.61 12.29
C ARG A 47 -4.29 -0.93 12.62
N ARG A 48 -3.69 -0.28 11.63
CA ARG A 48 -2.32 0.27 11.71
C ARG A 48 -2.19 1.70 11.19
N GLY A 49 -3.13 2.15 10.37
CA GLY A 49 -2.97 3.37 9.57
C GLY A 49 -2.42 3.06 8.18
N VAL A 50 -2.76 3.89 7.21
CA VAL A 50 -2.22 3.91 5.85
C VAL A 50 -1.68 5.30 5.52
N ILE A 51 -0.57 5.32 4.78
CA ILE A 51 0.05 6.51 4.18
C ILE A 51 -0.07 6.39 2.66
#